data_AF-A0A3A8N744-F1
#
_entry.id   AF-A0A3A8N744-F1
#
_cell.length_a   1.000
_cell.length_b   1.000
_cell.length_c   1.000
_cell.angle_alpha   90.00
_cell.angle_beta   90.00
_cell.angle_gamma   90.00
#
_symmetry.space_group_name_H-M   'P 1'
#
loop_
_entity.id
_entity.type
_entity.pdbx_description
1 polymer ?
#
loop_
_entity_poly.entity_id
_entity_poly.type
_entity_poly.pdbx_seq_one_letter_code
_entity_poly.pdbx_strand_id
1 'polypeptide(L)'
;MARRKKAEETSARVRNLLALDAAGIMRRLAARREEMFILFSRLRSRGPLVETVASHYAEGAFIQLIHLSEQEQAVVDHFYARLDELRWYFTYTEDMPGTAHQTFIALHRRLEESYRLFVETIGLPVQPDGVRVVNAEAVRHEEPPVEATPVALAPLPRRRRAPPA
;
A
#
# COMPACT_ATOMS: atom_id res chain seq x y z
N MET A 1 -14.79 30.94 -3.45
CA MET A 1 -13.49 30.27 -3.65
C MET A 1 -12.89 29.70 -2.37
N ALA A 2 -12.66 30.48 -1.30
CA ALA A 2 -11.99 30.01 -0.09
C ALA A 2 -12.67 28.81 0.63
N ARG A 3 -14.02 28.80 0.74
CA ARG A 3 -14.75 27.69 1.36
C ARG A 3 -14.63 26.37 0.61
N ARG A 4 -14.67 26.41 -0.74
CA ARG A 4 -14.52 25.23 -1.60
C ARG A 4 -13.12 24.64 -1.47
N LYS A 5 -12.08 25.49 -1.51
CA LYS A 5 -10.70 25.08 -1.30
C LYS A 5 -10.50 24.40 0.07
N LYS A 6 -11.11 24.94 1.13
CA LYS A 6 -11.06 24.35 2.48
C LYS A 6 -11.77 22.99 2.55
N ALA A 7 -12.91 22.83 1.88
CA ALA A 7 -13.63 21.56 1.80
C ALA A 7 -12.79 20.49 1.08
N GLU A 8 -12.23 20.83 -0.08
CA GLU A 8 -11.35 19.95 -0.86
C GLU A 8 -10.11 19.53 -0.05
N GLU A 9 -9.50 20.47 0.68
CA GLU A 9 -8.38 20.18 1.58
C GLU A 9 -8.78 19.24 2.73
N THR A 10 -9.97 19.43 3.29
CA THR A 10 -10.51 18.57 4.36
C THR A 10 -10.71 17.15 3.83
N SER A 11 -11.36 16.99 2.68
CA SER A 11 -11.53 15.69 2.03
C SER A 11 -10.18 15.02 1.73
N ALA A 12 -9.18 15.77 1.24
CA ALA A 12 -7.85 15.23 0.99
C ALA A 12 -7.15 14.73 2.26
N ARG A 13 -7.29 15.44 3.39
CA ARG A 13 -6.76 15.00 4.68
C ARG A 13 -7.46 13.74 5.18
N VAL A 14 -8.78 13.65 5.03
CA VAL A 14 -9.56 12.45 5.41
C VAL A 14 -9.11 11.25 4.58
N ARG A 15 -9.00 11.38 3.25
CA ARG A 15 -8.47 10.30 2.39
C ARG A 15 -7.09 9.85 2.83
N ASN A 16 -6.19 10.77 3.13
CA ASN A 16 -4.84 10.43 3.56
C ASN A 16 -4.82 9.67 4.90
N LEU A 17 -5.65 10.05 5.87
CA LEU A 17 -5.75 9.34 7.15
C LEU A 17 -6.25 7.91 6.96
N LEU A 18 -7.28 7.72 6.14
CA LEU A 18 -7.80 6.39 5.81
C LEU A 18 -6.75 5.55 5.07
N ALA A 19 -6.03 6.15 4.14
CA ALA A 19 -4.95 5.47 3.42
C ALA A 19 -3.78 5.09 4.32
N LEU A 20 -3.43 5.91 5.31
CA LEU A 20 -2.39 5.61 6.30
C LEU A 20 -2.78 4.42 7.17
N ASP A 21 -4.04 4.37 7.62
CA ASP A 21 -4.56 3.28 8.43
C ASP A 21 -4.56 1.96 7.65
N ALA A 22 -5.23 1.94 6.49
CA ALA A 22 -5.36 0.76 5.65
C ALA A 22 -3.99 0.21 5.25
N ALA A 23 -3.07 1.07 4.78
CA ALA A 23 -1.72 0.65 4.44
C ALA A 23 -0.93 0.17 5.67
N GLY A 24 -1.14 0.78 6.84
CA GLY A 24 -0.53 0.34 8.10
C GLY A 24 -0.96 -1.07 8.50
N ILE A 25 -2.25 -1.35 8.42
CA ILE A 25 -2.84 -2.67 8.69
C ILE A 25 -2.26 -3.71 7.72
N MET A 26 -2.28 -3.44 6.41
CA MET A 26 -1.76 -4.36 5.40
C MET A 26 -0.26 -4.64 5.59
N ARG A 27 0.54 -3.62 5.93
CA ARG A 27 1.97 -3.82 6.23
C ARG A 27 2.19 -4.69 7.46
N ARG A 28 1.43 -4.48 8.55
CA ARG A 28 1.55 -5.30 9.76
C ARG A 28 1.15 -6.75 9.50
N LEU A 29 0.07 -6.97 8.77
CA LEU A 29 -0.38 -8.30 8.36
C LEU A 29 0.69 -9.03 7.56
N ALA A 30 1.28 -8.37 6.56
CA ALA A 30 2.36 -8.95 5.77
C ALA A 30 3.60 -9.28 6.62
N ALA A 31 4.01 -8.38 7.52
CA ALA A 31 5.22 -8.54 8.32
C ALA A 31 5.08 -9.59 9.43
N ARG A 32 3.88 -9.75 10.01
CA ARG A 32 3.66 -10.58 11.21
C ARG A 32 2.94 -11.89 10.93
N ARG A 33 2.59 -12.17 9.66
CA ARG A 33 1.77 -13.32 9.26
C ARG A 33 2.19 -14.63 9.92
N GLU A 34 3.47 -14.99 9.83
CA GLU A 34 3.96 -16.27 10.37
C GLU A 34 4.03 -16.25 11.90
N GLU A 35 4.55 -15.16 12.46
CA GLU A 35 4.73 -14.98 13.90
C GLU A 35 3.40 -15.04 14.66
N MET A 36 2.33 -14.44 14.10
CA MET A 36 0.97 -14.47 14.62
C MET A 36 0.50 -15.88 14.98
N PHE A 37 0.65 -16.84 14.06
CA PHE A 37 0.19 -18.21 14.27
C PHE A 37 1.14 -19.03 15.14
N ILE A 38 2.45 -18.73 15.11
CA ILE A 38 3.42 -19.32 16.05
C ILE A 38 3.04 -18.93 17.48
N LEU A 39 2.78 -17.64 17.73
CA LEU A 39 2.39 -17.15 19.05
C LEU A 39 1.02 -17.67 19.47
N PHE A 40 0.03 -17.71 18.56
CA PHE A 40 -1.28 -18.30 18.85
C PHE A 40 -1.18 -19.78 19.23
N SER A 41 -0.33 -20.54 18.53
CA SER A 41 -0.10 -21.96 18.83
C SER A 41 0.56 -22.16 20.20
N ARG A 42 1.62 -21.38 20.49
CA ARG A 42 2.42 -21.51 21.72
C ARG A 42 1.72 -20.98 22.96
N LEU A 43 1.10 -19.81 22.85
CA LEU A 43 0.55 -19.08 23.99
C LEU A 43 -0.97 -19.27 24.13
N ARG A 44 -1.64 -19.81 23.12
CA ARG A 44 -3.12 -19.86 23.03
C ARG A 44 -3.77 -18.50 23.25
N SER A 45 -3.04 -17.42 22.95
CA SER A 45 -3.50 -16.05 23.06
C SER A 45 -3.91 -15.51 21.71
N ARG A 46 -5.07 -14.87 21.66
CA ARG A 46 -5.61 -14.19 20.47
C ARG A 46 -5.05 -12.77 20.31
N GLY A 47 -4.36 -12.23 21.32
CA GLY A 47 -3.81 -10.87 21.31
C GLY A 47 -2.99 -10.56 20.05
N PRO A 48 -1.97 -11.38 19.70
CA PRO A 48 -1.17 -11.16 18.49
C PRO A 48 -1.98 -11.12 17.20
N LEU A 49 -3.08 -11.88 17.13
CA LEU A 49 -3.97 -11.90 15.97
C LEU A 49 -4.77 -10.60 15.88
N VAL A 50 -5.45 -10.24 16.98
CA VAL A 50 -6.37 -9.09 17.06
C VAL A 50 -5.62 -7.77 16.97
N GLU A 51 -4.49 -7.63 17.67
CA GLU A 51 -3.67 -6.41 17.66
C GLU A 51 -3.07 -6.12 16.29
N THR A 52 -2.74 -7.16 15.52
CA THR A 52 -2.17 -6.97 14.18
C THR A 52 -3.18 -6.34 13.22
N VAL A 53 -4.47 -6.70 13.35
CA VAL A 53 -5.57 -6.19 12.52
C VAL A 53 -6.26 -4.96 13.08
N ALA A 54 -5.87 -4.49 14.28
CA ALA A 54 -6.46 -3.32 14.89
C ALA A 54 -6.24 -2.06 14.05
N SER A 55 -7.29 -1.28 13.81
CA SER A 55 -7.18 0.05 13.20
C SER A 55 -6.74 1.06 14.25
N HIS A 56 -5.86 1.98 13.87
CA HIS A 56 -5.40 3.05 14.78
C HIS A 56 -6.33 4.27 14.75
N TYR A 57 -7.24 4.34 13.79
CA TYR A 57 -8.11 5.50 13.56
C TYR A 57 -9.61 5.14 13.62
N ALA A 58 -9.94 3.93 14.09
CA ALA A 58 -11.33 3.44 14.22
C ALA A 58 -12.19 4.33 15.11
N GLU A 59 -11.62 4.89 16.17
CA GLU A 59 -12.32 5.78 17.09
C GLU A 59 -12.25 7.22 16.54
N GLY A 60 -13.32 7.65 15.87
CA GLY A 60 -13.49 9.03 15.40
C GLY A 60 -13.64 9.20 13.88
N ALA A 61 -13.43 8.16 13.09
CA ALA A 61 -13.52 8.23 11.63
C ALA A 61 -14.94 8.51 11.10
N PHE A 62 -16.00 8.06 11.78
CA PHE A 62 -17.36 8.06 11.22
C PHE A 62 -17.87 9.46 10.85
N ILE A 63 -17.67 10.47 11.70
CA ILE A 63 -18.12 11.84 11.38
C ILE A 63 -17.31 12.47 10.25
N GLN A 64 -16.08 12.00 10.03
CA GLN A 64 -15.20 12.51 8.97
C GLN A 64 -15.56 11.95 7.60
N LEU A 65 -16.28 10.82 7.53
CA LEU A 65 -16.72 10.21 6.27
C LEU A 65 -17.67 11.11 5.46
N ILE A 66 -18.35 12.07 6.10
CA ILE A 66 -19.19 13.06 5.41
C ILE A 66 -18.41 13.90 4.38
N HIS A 67 -17.08 13.97 4.51
CA HIS A 67 -16.21 14.68 3.58
C HIS A 67 -15.83 13.87 2.35
N LEU A 68 -16.24 12.60 2.28
CA LEU A 68 -16.05 11.71 1.15
C LEU A 68 -17.29 11.71 0.25
N SER A 69 -17.08 11.44 -1.03
CA SER A 69 -18.15 11.07 -1.96
C SER A 69 -18.77 9.72 -1.60
N GLU A 70 -19.98 9.46 -2.09
CA GLU A 70 -20.69 8.18 -1.84
C GLU A 70 -19.87 6.96 -2.30
N GLN A 71 -19.20 7.05 -3.45
CA GLN A 71 -18.33 5.99 -3.96
C GLN A 71 -17.16 5.71 -3.00
N GLU A 72 -16.54 6.77 -2.48
CA GLU A 72 -15.44 6.64 -1.52
C GLU A 72 -15.93 6.06 -0.19
N GLN A 73 -17.10 6.48 0.29
CA GLN A 73 -17.72 5.92 1.49
C GLN A 73 -17.98 4.42 1.32
N ALA A 74 -18.55 4.01 0.19
CA ALA A 74 -18.84 2.60 -0.09
C ALA A 74 -17.58 1.73 -0.13
N VAL A 75 -16.50 2.23 -0.72
CA VAL A 75 -15.23 1.51 -0.79
C VAL A 75 -14.52 1.44 0.57
N VAL A 76 -14.59 2.50 1.36
CA VAL A 76 -14.10 2.53 2.74
C VAL A 76 -14.85 1.51 3.60
N ASP A 77 -16.19 1.54 3.56
CA ASP A 77 -17.04 0.58 4.26
C ASP A 77 -16.72 -0.86 3.87
N HIS A 78 -16.58 -1.12 2.55
CA HIS A 78 -16.25 -2.44 2.04
C HIS A 78 -14.92 -2.98 2.60
N PHE A 79 -13.87 -2.16 2.63
CA PHE A 79 -12.57 -2.55 3.20
C PHE A 79 -12.67 -2.84 4.71
N TYR A 80 -13.27 -1.92 5.48
CA TYR A 80 -13.37 -2.08 6.93
C TYR A 80 -14.34 -3.21 7.34
N ALA A 81 -15.34 -3.53 6.52
CA ALA A 81 -16.18 -4.71 6.72
C ALA A 81 -15.37 -6.02 6.57
N ARG A 82 -14.45 -6.10 5.60
CA ARG A 82 -13.54 -7.26 5.46
C ARG A 82 -12.53 -7.35 6.59
N LEU A 83 -12.07 -6.20 7.07
CA LEU A 83 -11.21 -6.15 8.25
C LEU A 83 -11.96 -6.62 9.50
N ASP A 84 -13.21 -6.20 9.68
CA ASP A 84 -14.01 -6.62 10.83
C ASP A 84 -14.38 -8.11 10.76
N GLU A 85 -14.64 -8.68 9.58
CA GLU A 85 -14.80 -10.14 9.38
C GLU A 85 -13.57 -10.89 9.91
N LEU A 86 -12.37 -10.41 9.57
CA LEU A 86 -11.12 -10.99 10.04
C LEU A 86 -10.91 -10.81 11.55
N ARG A 87 -11.19 -9.62 12.07
CA ARG A 87 -11.09 -9.31 13.51
C ARG A 87 -12.05 -10.14 14.34
N TRP A 88 -13.29 -10.28 13.88
CA TRP A 88 -14.32 -11.10 14.50
C TRP A 88 -13.88 -12.55 14.57
N TYR A 89 -13.41 -13.10 13.45
CA TYR A 89 -12.88 -14.46 13.40
C TYR A 89 -11.76 -14.67 14.43
N PHE A 90 -10.74 -13.79 14.43
CA PHE A 90 -9.64 -13.89 15.38
C PHE A 90 -10.05 -13.74 16.84
N THR A 91 -11.09 -12.97 17.13
CA THR A 91 -11.57 -12.73 18.49
C THR A 91 -12.27 -13.97 19.06
N TYR A 92 -13.03 -14.68 18.23
CA TYR A 92 -13.96 -15.71 18.72
C TYR A 92 -13.67 -17.12 18.21
N THR A 93 -12.70 -17.31 17.32
CA THR A 93 -12.38 -18.64 16.82
C THR A 93 -11.95 -19.60 17.93
N GLU A 94 -12.43 -20.83 17.82
CA GLU A 94 -12.02 -22.00 18.61
C GLU A 94 -11.11 -22.94 17.79
N ASP A 95 -10.79 -22.55 16.56
CA ASP A 95 -10.02 -23.37 15.63
C ASP A 95 -8.60 -23.62 16.13
N MET A 96 -8.10 -24.81 15.80
CA MET A 96 -6.70 -25.14 15.98
C MET A 96 -5.82 -24.26 15.06
N PRO A 97 -4.57 -23.95 15.45
CA PRO A 97 -3.72 -23.00 14.70
C PRO A 97 -3.58 -23.28 13.20
N GLY A 98 -3.56 -24.56 12.79
CA GLY A 98 -3.51 -24.94 11.38
C GLY A 98 -4.77 -24.53 10.61
N THR A 99 -5.95 -24.84 11.15
CA THR A 99 -7.25 -24.40 10.58
C THR A 99 -7.37 -22.89 10.60
N ALA A 100 -6.97 -22.25 11.70
CA ALA A 100 -6.97 -20.79 11.83
C ALA A 100 -6.11 -20.10 10.76
N HIS A 101 -4.95 -20.67 10.44
CA HIS A 101 -4.09 -20.17 9.38
C HIS A 101 -4.72 -20.33 7.99
N GLN A 102 -5.39 -21.45 7.71
CA GLN A 102 -6.08 -21.65 6.43
C GLN A 102 -7.25 -20.67 6.26
N THR A 103 -8.08 -20.48 7.28
CA THR A 103 -9.16 -19.49 7.25
C THR A 103 -8.62 -18.08 7.08
N PHE A 104 -7.53 -17.75 7.78
CA PHE A 104 -6.83 -16.48 7.59
C PHE A 104 -6.42 -16.25 6.13
N ILE A 105 -5.83 -17.24 5.45
CA ILE A 105 -5.41 -17.08 4.05
C ILE A 105 -6.60 -16.69 3.17
N ALA A 106 -7.75 -17.33 3.37
CA ALA A 106 -8.97 -17.01 2.60
C ALA A 106 -9.50 -15.61 2.91
N LEU A 107 -9.59 -15.23 4.19
CA LEU A 107 -10.07 -13.90 4.60
C LEU A 107 -9.10 -12.79 4.21
N HIS A 108 -7.79 -13.02 4.35
CA HIS A 108 -6.74 -12.10 3.96
C HIS A 108 -6.77 -11.80 2.47
N ARG A 109 -7.00 -12.82 1.62
CA ARG A 109 -7.15 -12.61 0.17
C ARG A 109 -8.33 -11.69 -0.16
N ARG A 110 -9.48 -11.87 0.50
CA ARG A 110 -10.64 -10.97 0.32
C ARG A 110 -10.32 -9.55 0.79
N LEU A 111 -9.59 -9.42 1.89
CA LEU A 111 -9.11 -8.13 2.37
C LEU A 111 -8.16 -7.48 1.37
N GLU A 112 -7.20 -8.21 0.79
CA GLU A 112 -6.29 -7.72 -0.27
C GLU A 112 -7.04 -7.27 -1.53
N GLU A 113 -8.10 -7.98 -1.91
CA GLU A 113 -8.97 -7.59 -3.03
C GLU A 113 -9.70 -6.27 -2.71
N SER A 114 -10.30 -6.14 -1.52
CA SER A 114 -10.93 -4.89 -1.08
C SER A 114 -9.94 -3.73 -0.95
N TYR A 115 -8.70 -4.02 -0.53
CA TYR A 115 -7.63 -3.02 -0.41
C TYR A 115 -7.17 -2.48 -1.77
N ARG A 116 -7.17 -3.31 -2.81
CA ARG A 116 -6.89 -2.85 -4.18
C ARG A 116 -7.92 -1.83 -4.65
N LEU A 117 -9.21 -2.15 -4.50
CA LEU A 117 -10.31 -1.22 -4.80
C LEU A 117 -10.22 0.06 -3.96
N PHE A 118 -9.85 -0.07 -2.68
CA PHE A 118 -9.59 1.04 -1.78
C PHE A 118 -8.50 1.96 -2.32
N VAL A 119 -7.34 1.42 -2.70
CA VAL A 119 -6.22 2.22 -3.21
C VAL A 119 -6.56 2.87 -4.55
N GLU A 120 -7.27 2.19 -5.43
CA GLU A 120 -7.73 2.75 -6.71
C GLU A 120 -8.67 3.95 -6.51
N THR A 121 -9.51 3.93 -5.47
CA THR A 121 -10.54 4.95 -5.22
C THR A 121 -10.03 6.10 -4.33
N ILE A 122 -9.36 5.77 -3.22
CA ILE A 122 -8.93 6.72 -2.19
C ILE A 122 -7.51 7.24 -2.47
N GLY A 123 -6.67 6.41 -3.10
CA GLY A 123 -5.26 6.68 -3.34
C GLY A 123 -4.33 6.10 -2.26
N LEU A 124 -3.03 6.18 -2.55
CA LEU A 124 -1.97 5.79 -1.61
C LEU A 124 -1.74 6.88 -0.55
N PRO A 125 -1.31 6.50 0.67
CA PRO A 125 -0.96 7.47 1.69
C PRO A 125 0.26 8.31 1.27
N VAL A 126 0.30 9.55 1.74
CA VAL A 126 1.47 10.41 1.59
C VAL A 126 2.62 9.84 2.42
N GLN A 127 3.80 9.70 1.80
CA GLN A 127 4.99 9.25 2.49
C GLN A 127 5.55 10.34 3.41
N PRO A 128 6.12 9.98 4.57
CA PRO A 128 6.71 10.94 5.50
C PRO A 128 7.83 11.77 4.86
N ASP A 129 8.54 11.20 3.88
CA ASP A 129 9.63 11.87 3.16
C ASP A 129 9.14 12.88 2.10
N GLY A 130 7.83 13.06 1.95
CA GLY A 130 7.22 13.99 0.99
C GLY A 130 7.29 13.54 -0.48
N VAL A 131 7.91 12.40 -0.77
CA VAL A 131 8.00 11.86 -2.14
C VAL A 131 6.68 11.19 -2.53
N ARG A 132 5.97 11.80 -3.47
CA ARG A 132 4.72 11.26 -4.04
C ARG A 132 5.07 10.30 -5.18
N VAL A 133 5.10 8.99 -4.90
CA VAL A 133 5.26 7.97 -5.94
C VAL A 133 3.94 7.85 -6.70
N VAL A 134 3.89 8.39 -7.92
CA VAL A 134 2.80 8.16 -8.86
C VAL A 134 3.27 7.04 -9.79
N ASN A 135 2.56 5.92 -9.83
CA ASN A 135 2.81 4.89 -10.85
C ASN A 135 2.50 5.51 -12.20
N ALA A 136 3.53 5.94 -12.93
CA ALA A 136 3.39 6.40 -14.29
C ALA A 136 3.14 5.17 -15.18
N GLU A 137 1.92 5.06 -15.70
CA GLU A 137 1.64 4.19 -16.83
C GLU A 137 2.53 4.67 -17.99
N ALA A 138 3.48 3.82 -18.41
CA ALA A 138 4.39 4.14 -19.50
C ALA A 138 3.62 4.10 -20.83
N VAL A 139 3.09 5.25 -21.24
CA VAL A 139 2.64 5.46 -22.62
C VAL A 139 3.88 5.36 -23.52
N ARG A 140 4.00 4.25 -24.26
CA ARG A 140 5.04 4.11 -25.28
C ARG A 140 4.76 5.12 -26.39
N HIS A 141 5.62 6.11 -26.54
CA HIS A 141 5.71 6.89 -27.77
C HIS A 141 6.61 6.15 -28.74
N GLU A 142 6.06 5.67 -29.85
CA GLU A 142 6.85 5.30 -31.03
C GLU A 142 7.31 6.59 -31.71
N GLU A 143 8.59 6.94 -31.57
CA GLU A 143 9.24 7.94 -32.42
C GLU A 143 9.82 7.26 -33.67
N PRO A 144 9.67 7.85 -34.88
CA PRO A 144 10.24 7.29 -36.10
C PRO A 144 11.77 7.53 -36.17
N PRO A 145 12.51 6.69 -36.93
CA PRO A 145 13.97 6.68 -36.86
C PRO A 145 14.60 7.85 -37.62
N VAL A 146 15.48 8.60 -36.95
CA VAL A 146 16.30 9.65 -37.54
C VAL A 146 17.64 9.06 -37.98
N GLU A 147 17.97 9.22 -39.27
CA GLU A 147 19.21 8.78 -39.90
C GLU A 147 20.46 9.40 -39.25
N ALA A 148 21.43 8.55 -38.92
CA ALA A 148 22.70 8.95 -38.31
C ALA A 148 23.72 9.39 -39.38
N THR A 149 24.20 10.62 -39.29
CA THR A 149 25.40 11.09 -40.01
C THR A 149 26.65 10.84 -39.15
N PRO A 150 27.74 10.25 -39.68
CA PRO A 150 28.93 9.94 -38.89
C PRO A 150 29.88 11.13 -38.76
N VAL A 151 30.31 11.43 -37.53
CA VAL A 151 31.35 12.42 -37.22
C VAL A 151 32.74 11.76 -37.27
N ALA A 152 33.65 12.37 -38.03
CA ALA A 152 35.02 11.89 -38.24
C ALA A 152 35.92 12.13 -37.01
N LEU A 153 36.66 11.08 -36.60
CA LEU A 153 37.64 11.09 -35.50
C LEU A 153 39.01 11.61 -35.97
N ALA A 154 39.55 12.60 -35.26
CA ALA A 154 40.91 13.12 -35.49
C ALA A 154 42.00 12.21 -34.85
N PRO A 155 43.21 12.08 -35.44
CA PRO A 155 44.23 11.15 -34.93
C PRO A 155 45.13 11.75 -33.84
N LEU A 156 45.45 10.94 -32.83
CA LEU A 156 46.40 11.23 -31.73
C LEU A 156 47.88 11.05 -32.16
N PRO A 157 48.83 11.81 -31.60
CA PRO A 157 50.24 11.78 -32.01
C PRO A 157 51.05 10.61 -31.39
N ARG A 158 51.94 10.03 -32.20
CA ARG A 158 52.82 8.89 -31.91
C ARG A 158 53.94 9.25 -30.92
N ARG A 159 54.09 8.50 -29.81
CA ARG A 159 55.29 8.52 -28.95
C ARG A 159 56.37 7.56 -29.47
N ARG A 160 57.61 8.06 -29.60
CA ARG A 160 58.82 7.33 -30.01
C ARG A 160 59.23 6.28 -28.96
N ARG A 161 59.61 5.08 -29.42
CA ARG A 161 60.30 4.04 -28.64
C ARG A 161 61.80 4.34 -28.57
N ALA A 162 62.42 4.11 -27.41
CA ALA A 162 63.88 4.00 -27.27
C ALA A 162 64.35 2.56 -27.55
N PRO A 163 65.59 2.35 -28.02
CA PRO A 163 66.13 1.03 -28.39
C PRO A 163 66.69 0.24 -27.20
N PRO A 164 66.81 -1.09 -27.31
CA PRO A 164 67.31 -1.98 -26.26
C PRO A 164 68.85 -2.12 -26.24
N ALA A 165 69.37 -2.59 -25.10
CA ALA A 165 70.71 -3.16 -24.93
C ALA A 165 70.73 -4.66 -25.25
#